data_AF-A0A1C0VYH8-F1
#
_entry.id   AF-A0A1C0VYH8-F1
#
_cell.length_a   1.000
_cell.length_b   1.000
_cell.length_c   1.000
_cell.angle_alpha   90.00
_cell.angle_beta   90.00
_cell.angle_gamma   90.00
#
_symmetry.space_group_name_H-M   'P 1'
#
loop_
_entity.id
_entity.type
_entity.pdbx_description
1 polymer ?
#
loop_
_entity_poly.entity_id
_entity_poly.type
_entity_poly.pdbx_seq_one_letter_code
_entity_poly.pdbx_strand_id
1 'polypeptide(L)' 'MQTETISSECAIAEIFCQVCKSGKLTRTNRHSLMFALLDYTLTEEDRSAIDRLIHATRRGWVTILD' A
#
# COMPACT_ATOMS: atom_id res chain seq x y z
N MET A 1 28.17 -1.08 -10.04
CA MET A 1 27.18 -0.33 -10.84
C MET A 1 25.82 -0.69 -10.30
N GLN A 2 25.09 0.33 -9.83
CA GLN A 2 23.75 0.19 -9.29
C GLN A 2 22.79 -0.17 -10.44
N THR A 3 22.09 -1.29 -10.32
CA THR A 3 20.88 -1.54 -11.08
C THR A 3 19.73 -1.32 -10.12
N GLU A 4 19.37 -0.05 -9.94
CA GLU A 4 18.08 0.35 -9.37
C GLU A 4 17.02 -0.01 -10.40
N THR A 5 16.65 -1.29 -10.41
CA THR A 5 15.46 -1.75 -11.11
C THR A 5 14.28 -1.24 -10.30
N ILE A 6 13.91 0.02 -10.54
CA ILE A 6 12.59 0.56 -10.22
C ILE A 6 11.63 -0.18 -11.15
N SER A 7 11.36 -1.43 -10.80
CA SER A 7 10.37 -2.26 -11.48
C SER A 7 9.01 -1.72 -11.05
N SER A 8 8.13 -1.58 -12.03
CA SER A 8 6.82 -0.92 -11.95
C SER A 8 5.77 -1.66 -11.10
N GLU A 9 6.20 -2.39 -10.09
CA GLU A 9 5.37 -2.88 -8.98
C GLU A 9 5.61 -1.97 -7.79
N CYS A 10 4.70 -1.04 -7.55
CA CYS A 10 4.75 -0.20 -6.37
C CYS A 10 4.60 -1.11 -5.15
N ALA A 11 5.72 -1.43 -4.49
CA ALA A 11 5.75 -2.35 -3.35
C ALA A 11 4.79 -1.86 -2.26
N ILE A 12 4.08 -2.77 -1.60
CA ILE A 12 3.10 -2.44 -0.55
C ILE A 12 3.73 -1.56 0.53
N ALA A 13 5.01 -1.78 0.84
CA ALA A 13 5.80 -0.95 1.74
C ALA A 13 5.91 0.53 1.31
N GLU A 14 6.02 0.81 0.01
CA GLU A 14 6.09 2.17 -0.51
C GLU A 14 4.72 2.86 -0.39
N ILE A 15 3.65 2.16 -0.78
CA ILE A 15 2.27 2.64 -0.59
C ILE A 15 2.02 2.93 0.89
N PHE A 16 2.42 2.02 1.78
CA PHE A 16 2.31 2.20 3.22
C PHE A 16 3.06 3.45 3.70
N CYS A 17 4.31 3.62 3.30
CA CYS A 17 5.13 4.78 3.65
C CYS A 17 4.50 6.10 3.18
N GLN A 18 4.00 6.15 1.95
CA GLN A 18 3.34 7.33 1.40
C GLN A 18 2.04 7.66 2.17
N VAL A 19 1.22 6.66 2.49
CA VAL A 19 -0.03 6.86 3.24
C VAL A 19 0.27 7.30 4.68
N CYS A 20 1.28 6.72 5.33
CA CYS A 20 1.69 7.14 6.67
C CYS A 20 2.17 8.59 6.71
N LYS A 21 2.87 9.06 5.66
CA LYS A 21 3.33 10.45 5.57
C LYS A 21 2.22 11.43 5.23
N SER A 22 1.31 11.05 4.34
CA SER A 22 0.30 11.97 3.80
C SER A 22 -1.04 11.91 4.54
N GLY A 23 -1.33 10.82 5.26
CA GLY A 23 -2.65 10.51 5.80
C GLY A 23 -3.71 10.27 4.71
N LYS A 24 -3.28 10.06 3.47
CA LYS A 24 -4.16 10.02 2.29
C LYS A 24 -3.91 8.73 1.50
N LEU A 25 -5.00 8.05 1.15
CA LEU A 25 -4.98 6.86 0.29
C LEU A 25 -5.67 7.20 -1.03
N THR A 26 -4.92 7.23 -2.13
CA THR A 26 -5.50 7.51 -3.45
C THR A 26 -6.22 6.28 -4.01
N ARG A 27 -7.10 6.50 -4.99
CA ARG A 27 -7.80 5.44 -5.71
C ARG A 27 -6.84 4.47 -6.43
N THR A 28 -5.74 5.00 -6.96
CA THR A 28 -4.67 4.20 -7.57
C THR A 28 -4.02 3.28 -6.55
N ASN A 29 -3.60 3.79 -5.39
CA ASN A 29 -3.01 2.97 -4.32
C ASN A 29 -3.99 1.88 -3.87
N ARG A 30 -5.29 2.20 -3.75
CA ARG A 30 -6.31 1.21 -3.38
C ARG A 30 -6.43 0.09 -4.42
N HIS A 31 -6.41 0.42 -5.71
CA HIS A 31 -6.44 -0.58 -6.77
C HIS A 31 -5.18 -1.46 -6.74
N SER A 32 -4.00 -0.86 -6.57
CA SER A 32 -2.75 -1.62 -6.42
C SER A 32 -2.78 -2.59 -5.23
N LEU A 33 -3.26 -2.14 -4.06
CA LEU A 33 -3.42 -3.01 -2.89
C LEU A 33 -4.44 -4.12 -3.13
N MET A 34 -5.52 -3.85 -3.86
CA MET A 34 -6.52 -4.86 -4.22
C MET A 34 -5.94 -5.90 -5.19
N PHE A 35 -5.17 -5.48 -6.20
CA PHE A 35 -4.48 -6.40 -7.10
C PHE A 35 -3.48 -7.27 -6.34
N ALA A 36 -2.71 -6.68 -5.42
CA ALA A 36 -1.77 -7.44 -4.61
C ALA A 36 -2.49 -8.48 -3.73
N LEU A 37 -3.61 -8.12 -3.09
CA LEU A 37 -4.42 -9.07 -2.30
C LEU A 37 -4.97 -10.26 -3.10
N LEU A 38 -5.19 -10.06 -4.41
CA LEU A 38 -5.66 -11.11 -5.31
C LEU A 38 -4.53 -12.00 -5.82
N ASP A 39 -3.28 -11.52 -5.73
CA ASP A 39 -2.11 -12.31 -6.04
C ASP A 39 -1.70 -13.16 -4.82
N TYR A 40 -1.52 -14.46 -5.00
CA TYR A 40 -1.26 -15.41 -3.90
C TYR A 40 0.17 -15.33 -3.35
N THR A 41 0.93 -14.29 -3.70
CA THR A 41 2.36 -14.12 -3.41
C THR A 41 2.64 -13.19 -2.23
N LEU A 42 1.61 -12.72 -1.53
CA LEU A 42 1.77 -11.76 -0.44
C LEU A 42 2.59 -12.33 0.73
N THR A 43 3.62 -11.59 1.14
CA THR A 43 4.37 -11.91 2.36
C THR A 43 3.54 -11.58 3.61
N GLU A 44 3.92 -12.14 4.76
CA GLU A 44 3.27 -11.80 6.03
C GLU A 44 3.45 -10.32 6.41
N GLU A 45 4.60 -9.75 6.06
CA GLU A 45 4.93 -8.34 6.28
C GLU A 45 4.00 -7.42 5.46
N ASP A 46 3.83 -7.76 4.18
CA ASP A 46 2.91 -7.06 3.29
C ASP A 46 1.47 -7.15 3.78
N ARG A 47 1.05 -8.34 4.22
CA ARG A 47 -0.30 -8.55 4.77
C ARG A 47 -0.53 -7.71 6.00
N SER A 48 0.45 -7.65 6.90
CA SER A 48 0.43 -6.81 8.10
C SER A 48 0.35 -5.31 7.75
N ALA A 49 1.06 -4.87 6.71
CA ALA A 49 0.99 -3.49 6.22
C ALA A 49 -0.41 -3.16 5.67
N ILE A 50 -1.01 -4.04 4.88
CA ILE A 50 -2.38 -3.87 4.37
C ILE A 50 -3.39 -3.81 5.51
N ASP A 51 -3.34 -4.73 6.46
CA ASP A 51 -4.26 -4.77 7.61
C ASP A 51 -4.18 -3.47 8.43
N ARG A 52 -2.96 -2.94 8.63
CA ARG A 52 -2.75 -1.64 9.30
C ARG A 52 -3.36 -0.48 8.51
N LEU A 53 -3.26 -0.46 7.19
CA LEU A 53 -3.88 0.57 6.35
C LEU A 53 -5.40 0.51 6.42
N ILE A 54 -5.99 -0.68 6.36
CA ILE A 54 -7.44 -0.88 6.51
C ILE A 54 -7.88 -0.41 7.90
N HIS A 55 -7.14 -0.77 8.95
CA HIS A 55 -7.43 -0.33 10.31
C HIS A 55 -7.39 1.19 10.44
N ALA A 56 -6.31 1.84 9.96
CA ALA A 56 -6.14 3.29 10.02
C ALA A 56 -7.24 4.03 9.25
N THR A 57 -7.64 3.49 8.09
CA THR A 57 -8.75 4.03 7.30
C THR A 57 -10.08 3.93 8.06
N ARG A 58 -10.39 2.76 8.65
CA ARG A 58 -11.61 2.57 9.45
C ARG A 58 -11.67 3.46 10.69
N ARG A 59 -10.52 3.84 11.26
CA ARG A 59 -10.42 4.77 12.39
C ARG A 59 -10.49 6.24 11.98
N GLY A 60 -10.54 6.54 10.68
CA GLY A 60 -10.53 7.90 10.15
C GLY A 60 -9.15 8.58 10.21
N TRP A 61 -8.08 7.83 10.46
CA TRP A 61 -6.70 8.35 10.43
C TRP A 61 -6.17 8.52 9.02
N VAL A 62 -6.73 7.76 8.08
CA VAL A 62 -6.41 7.84 6.65
C VAL A 62 -7.67 8.24 5.90
N THR A 63 -7.56 9.31 5.09
CA THR A 63 -8.63 9.77 4.22
C THR A 63 -8.47 9.16 2.83
N ILE A 64 -9.53 8.56 2.31
CA ILE A 64 -9.55 8.09 0.92
C ILE A 64 -9.79 9.30 0.01
N LEU A 65 -8.90 9.50 -0.95
CA LEU A 65 -9.07 10.46 -2.03
C LEU A 65 -9.60 9.73 -3.27
N ASP A 66 -10.64 10.28 -3.90
CA ASP A 66 -11.22 9.76 -5.14
C ASP A 66 -10.38 10.12 -6.38
#